data_AF-A0A7S0WJA7-F1
#
_entry.id   AF-A0A7S0WJA7-F1
#
_cell.length_a   1.000
_cell.length_b   1.000
_cell.length_c   1.000
_cell.angle_alpha   90.00
_cell.angle_beta   90.00
_cell.angle_gamma   90.00
#
_symmetry.space_group_name_H-M   'P 1'
#
loop_
_entity.id
_entity.type
_entity.pdbx_description
1 polymer ?
#
loop_
_entity_poly.entity_id
_entity_poly.type
_entity_poly.pdbx_seq_one_letter_code
_entity_poly.pdbx_strand_id
1 'polypeptide(L)'
;QCFCNIGWYGVPGYCHPCPTYSESYDVPDMWTYCAEANLTVPFPQPGFYVVSEPTRDVSEPVSIRQCFPYKACPGVKGLAGSTQVDIIAAGGVEADGMQCADGYNNEGCDTCDATHYRLNGKCEVCGKREVHALYGLIAASVVFFAAAIPWLVEETSFAYVIQSRMIALVVFLQEVGLVGRYNLGWNDHKSLSMLMQFCFILQLNPEVIGLECITEYSFVERWQSLMAMPALGLGLLFACAQLYAYVFGKFYIKMKSHVEVVRVGQRRWVKMLRSILNLIQVTYVSVVIATL
;
A
#
# COMPACT_ATOMS: atom_id res chain seq x y z
N GLN A 1 -12.58 6.76 46.87
CA GLN A 1 -11.98 5.45 47.18
C GLN A 1 -11.28 4.98 45.92
N CYS A 2 -10.08 4.39 46.03
CA CYS A 2 -9.41 3.81 44.87
C CYS A 2 -10.27 2.66 44.31
N PHE A 3 -10.64 2.69 43.02
CA PHE A 3 -11.48 1.69 42.37
C PHE A 3 -10.75 0.35 42.23
N CYS A 4 -9.49 0.39 41.81
CA CYS A 4 -8.56 -0.76 41.75
C CYS A 4 -7.14 -0.32 42.16
N ASN A 5 -6.30 -1.26 42.61
CA ASN A 5 -4.89 -1.03 42.99
C ASN A 5 -4.00 -0.75 41.77
N ILE A 6 -2.78 -0.23 41.99
CA ILE A 6 -1.77 -0.04 40.94
C ILE A 6 -1.51 -1.38 40.20
N GLY A 7 -1.48 -1.35 38.88
CA GLY A 7 -1.35 -2.54 38.03
C GLY A 7 -2.67 -3.28 37.73
N TRP A 8 -3.81 -2.73 38.18
CA TRP A 8 -5.15 -3.26 37.93
C TRP A 8 -6.07 -2.18 37.37
N TYR A 9 -7.04 -2.59 36.56
CA TYR A 9 -8.07 -1.72 35.99
C TYR A 9 -9.47 -2.31 36.20
N GLY A 10 -10.51 -1.48 36.10
CA GLY A 10 -11.91 -1.90 36.18
C GLY A 10 -12.75 -1.05 37.14
N VAL A 11 -13.79 -1.64 37.69
CA VAL A 11 -14.77 -0.99 38.58
C VAL A 11 -14.83 -1.70 39.94
N PRO A 12 -15.44 -1.13 41.00
CA PRO A 12 -15.51 -1.80 42.30
C PRO A 12 -16.13 -3.20 42.15
N GLY A 13 -15.43 -4.22 42.64
CA GLY A 13 -15.88 -5.62 42.59
C GLY A 13 -15.41 -6.40 41.36
N TYR A 14 -14.95 -5.72 40.30
CA TYR A 14 -14.46 -6.34 39.07
C TYR A 14 -13.15 -5.65 38.63
N CYS A 15 -12.05 -6.00 39.28
CA CYS A 15 -10.70 -5.54 38.92
C CYS A 15 -9.98 -6.64 38.15
N HIS A 16 -9.44 -6.29 36.98
CA HIS A 16 -8.63 -7.16 36.13
C HIS A 16 -7.16 -6.72 36.15
N PRO A 17 -6.21 -7.67 36.10
CA PRO A 17 -4.80 -7.33 36.03
C PRO A 17 -4.50 -6.70 34.67
N CYS A 18 -3.65 -5.68 34.64
CA CYS A 18 -3.22 -5.11 33.36
C CYS A 18 -2.39 -6.17 32.59
N PRO A 19 -2.69 -6.44 31.31
CA PRO A 19 -2.02 -7.48 30.55
C PRO A 19 -0.53 -7.13 30.35
N THR A 20 0.35 -8.05 30.75
CA THR A 20 1.81 -7.88 30.74
C THR A 20 2.52 -8.67 29.63
N TYR A 21 1.80 -9.44 28.80
CA TYR A 21 2.43 -10.44 27.92
C TYR A 21 1.79 -10.52 26.53
N SER A 22 2.63 -10.65 25.50
CA SER A 22 2.25 -11.50 24.37
C SER A 22 3.44 -12.33 23.88
N GLU A 23 3.08 -13.50 23.36
CA GLU A 23 3.95 -14.52 22.81
C GLU A 23 4.60 -14.12 21.47
N SER A 24 4.26 -12.96 20.88
CA SER A 24 4.68 -12.64 19.51
C SER A 24 6.07 -12.00 19.37
N TYR A 25 6.72 -11.56 20.45
CA TYR A 25 8.00 -10.83 20.32
C TYR A 25 9.06 -11.04 21.42
N ASP A 26 8.86 -11.92 22.41
CA ASP A 26 9.89 -12.23 23.44
C ASP A 26 10.41 -11.00 24.23
N VAL A 27 9.69 -9.86 24.19
CA VAL A 27 10.01 -8.67 24.98
C VAL A 27 8.96 -8.49 26.08
N PRO A 28 9.31 -8.72 27.36
CA PRO A 28 8.41 -8.41 28.47
C PRO A 28 8.13 -6.89 28.53
N ASP A 29 6.92 -6.52 28.97
CA ASP A 29 6.54 -5.16 29.44
C ASP A 29 6.10 -4.07 28.44
N MET A 30 5.78 -4.37 27.16
CA MET A 30 5.50 -3.32 26.16
C MET A 30 4.08 -3.28 25.55
N TRP A 31 3.03 -3.54 26.33
CA TRP A 31 1.64 -3.57 25.79
C TRP A 31 0.79 -2.42 26.32
N THR A 32 0.81 -2.21 27.63
CA THR A 32 0.04 -1.18 28.34
C THR A 32 0.76 -0.74 29.60
N TYR A 33 0.37 0.41 30.16
CA TYR A 33 0.76 0.77 31.52
C TYR A 33 -0.44 1.26 32.33
N CYS A 34 -0.48 0.83 33.59
CA CYS A 34 -1.47 1.24 34.58
C CYS A 34 -0.70 1.92 35.73
N ALA A 35 -0.25 3.14 35.47
CA ALA A 35 0.64 3.87 36.38
C ALA A 35 -0.09 4.47 37.60
N GLU A 36 -1.42 4.55 37.56
CA GLU A 36 -2.23 5.27 38.53
C GLU A 36 -3.38 4.39 39.07
N ALA A 37 -3.82 4.66 40.31
CA ALA A 37 -5.03 4.07 40.87
C ALA A 37 -6.27 4.75 40.25
N ASN A 38 -7.39 4.02 40.12
CA ASN A 38 -8.66 4.46 39.49
C ASN A 38 -8.79 4.35 37.97
N LEU A 39 -8.06 3.44 37.32
CA LEU A 39 -8.25 3.22 35.88
C LEU A 39 -9.43 2.29 35.62
N THR A 40 -10.34 2.71 34.74
CA THR A 40 -11.44 1.89 34.21
C THR A 40 -10.99 1.07 32.99
N VAL A 41 -9.99 1.56 32.26
CA VAL A 41 -9.34 0.91 31.12
C VAL A 41 -7.82 1.17 31.16
N PRO A 42 -6.99 0.24 30.64
CA PRO A 42 -5.54 0.43 30.57
C PRO A 42 -5.17 1.50 29.53
N PHE A 43 -4.02 2.17 29.72
CA PHE A 43 -3.52 3.10 28.70
C PHE A 43 -2.84 2.32 27.55
N PRO A 44 -3.30 2.47 26.29
CA PRO A 44 -2.59 1.94 25.14
C PRO A 44 -1.24 2.65 24.97
N GLN A 45 -0.16 1.87 24.85
CA GLN A 45 1.12 2.38 24.37
C GLN A 45 1.03 2.66 22.86
N PRO A 46 1.95 3.49 22.31
CA PRO A 46 1.99 3.66 20.85
C PRO A 46 2.12 2.30 20.17
N GLY A 47 1.37 2.09 19.09
CA GLY A 47 1.25 0.80 18.40
C GLY A 47 0.16 -0.13 18.87
N PHE A 48 -0.54 0.19 19.97
CA PHE A 48 -1.60 -0.64 20.52
C PHE A 48 -2.93 0.11 20.60
N TYR A 49 -4.01 -0.66 20.52
CA TYR A 49 -5.38 -0.20 20.55
C TYR A 49 -6.18 -1.03 21.55
N VAL A 50 -6.92 -0.35 22.43
CA VAL A 50 -7.83 -0.99 23.40
C VAL A 50 -9.20 -1.13 22.76
N VAL A 51 -9.65 -2.38 22.64
CA VAL A 51 -10.98 -2.73 22.15
C VAL A 51 -11.95 -2.68 23.31
N SER A 52 -12.88 -1.73 23.25
CA SER A 52 -14.02 -1.61 24.14
C SER A 52 -15.27 -1.43 23.29
N GLU A 53 -16.00 -2.51 23.02
CA GLU A 53 -17.27 -2.43 22.31
C GLU A 53 -18.31 -1.70 23.18
N PRO A 54 -19.24 -0.91 22.60
CA PRO A 54 -20.28 -0.22 23.37
C PRO A 54 -21.17 -1.16 24.20
N THR A 55 -21.26 -2.42 23.76
CA THR A 55 -22.07 -3.48 24.36
C THR A 55 -21.32 -4.31 25.40
N ARG A 56 -20.03 -4.02 25.64
CA ARG A 56 -19.20 -4.76 26.59
C ARG A 56 -19.76 -4.63 28.00
N ASP A 57 -19.93 -5.75 28.70
CA ASP A 57 -20.23 -5.73 30.13
C ASP A 57 -18.99 -5.30 30.92
N VAL A 58 -19.20 -4.47 31.94
CA VAL A 58 -18.13 -3.91 32.77
C VAL A 58 -17.37 -5.01 33.53
N SER A 59 -17.98 -6.18 33.73
CA SER A 59 -17.33 -7.36 34.30
C SER A 59 -16.33 -8.06 33.36
N GLU A 60 -16.44 -7.86 32.05
CA GLU A 60 -15.56 -8.51 31.07
C GLU A 60 -14.24 -7.74 30.89
N PRO A 61 -13.09 -8.44 30.76
CA PRO A 61 -11.81 -7.79 30.51
C PRO A 61 -11.80 -7.11 29.14
N VAL A 62 -11.08 -6.00 29.00
CA VAL A 62 -10.85 -5.39 27.69
C VAL A 62 -9.90 -6.25 26.86
N SER A 63 -10.06 -6.22 25.54
CA SER A 63 -9.09 -6.83 24.63
C SER A 63 -8.18 -5.78 24.02
N ILE A 64 -6.97 -6.19 23.62
CA ILE A 64 -5.96 -5.27 23.11
C ILE A 64 -5.45 -5.84 21.79
N ARG A 65 -5.30 -4.95 20.81
CA ARG A 65 -4.83 -5.29 19.47
C ARG A 65 -3.63 -4.42 19.11
N GLN A 66 -2.74 -4.98 18.29
CA GLN A 66 -1.66 -4.22 17.69
C GLN A 66 -2.17 -3.51 16.43
N CYS A 67 -1.82 -2.25 16.30
CA CYS A 67 -2.16 -1.46 15.13
C CYS A 67 -1.16 -1.74 14.01
N PHE A 68 -1.68 -1.96 12.80
CA PHE A 68 -0.87 -2.12 11.60
C PHE A 68 -1.29 -1.05 10.59
N PRO A 69 -0.52 0.05 10.47
CA PRO A 69 0.84 0.27 10.97
C PRO A 69 0.90 0.69 12.44
N TYR A 70 2.04 0.47 13.11
CA TYR A 70 2.28 0.93 14.50
C TYR A 70 1.96 2.42 14.71
N LYS A 71 2.20 3.26 13.69
CA LYS A 71 1.92 4.70 13.74
C LYS A 71 0.43 5.07 13.68
N ALA A 72 -0.46 4.12 13.33
CA ALA A 72 -1.91 4.36 13.33
C ALA A 72 -2.47 4.60 14.74
N CYS A 73 -1.74 4.14 15.78
CA CYS A 73 -2.10 4.34 17.17
C CYS A 73 -0.96 5.07 17.89
N PRO A 74 -1.07 6.39 18.15
CA PRO A 74 -0.03 7.17 18.80
C PRO A 74 0.10 6.86 20.30
N GLY A 75 -0.82 6.06 20.85
CA GLY A 75 -0.95 5.81 22.28
C GLY A 75 -1.63 6.98 22.99
N VAL A 76 -2.15 6.72 24.18
CA VAL A 76 -2.92 7.70 24.96
C VAL A 76 -2.13 8.11 26.19
N LYS A 77 -1.98 9.43 26.39
CA LYS A 77 -1.37 10.03 27.58
C LYS A 77 -2.44 10.85 28.28
N GLY A 78 -2.93 10.37 29.42
CA GLY A 78 -3.94 11.06 30.20
C GLY A 78 -3.86 10.70 31.67
N LEU A 79 -4.56 11.46 32.49
CA LEU A 79 -4.81 11.13 33.90
C LEU A 79 -6.05 10.23 33.97
N ALA A 80 -6.09 9.33 34.95
CA ALA A 80 -7.29 8.54 35.23
C ALA A 80 -8.50 9.46 35.53
N GLY A 81 -9.65 9.17 34.92
CA GLY A 81 -10.88 9.98 35.04
C GLY A 81 -10.88 11.27 34.20
N SER A 82 -9.98 11.38 33.22
CA SER A 82 -10.10 12.40 32.17
C SER A 82 -11.18 12.00 31.15
N THR A 83 -11.76 12.99 30.48
CA THR A 83 -12.78 12.77 29.44
C THR A 83 -12.32 11.81 28.34
N GLN A 84 -11.03 11.83 28.01
CA GLN A 84 -10.44 10.90 27.05
C GLN A 84 -10.51 9.44 27.52
N VAL A 85 -10.19 9.18 28.79
CA VAL A 85 -10.25 7.83 29.39
C VAL A 85 -11.71 7.35 29.48
N ASP A 86 -12.63 8.25 29.83
CA ASP A 86 -14.06 7.93 29.92
C ASP A 86 -14.64 7.57 28.55
N ILE A 87 -14.24 8.28 27.49
CA ILE A 87 -14.64 7.98 26.10
C ILE A 87 -14.10 6.62 25.66
N ILE A 88 -12.83 6.31 25.95
CA ILE A 88 -12.24 4.99 25.62
C ILE A 88 -12.95 3.87 26.40
N ALA A 89 -13.29 4.11 27.67
CA ALA A 89 -14.00 3.15 28.49
C ALA A 89 -15.43 2.90 28.01
N ALA A 90 -16.13 3.95 27.55
CA ALA A 90 -17.48 3.86 26.99
C ALA A 90 -17.52 3.11 25.65
N GLY A 91 -16.42 3.16 24.88
CA GLY A 91 -16.30 2.43 23.63
C GLY A 91 -17.00 3.09 22.43
N GLY A 92 -16.95 2.39 21.29
CA GLY A 92 -17.59 2.85 20.04
C GLY A 92 -16.80 3.91 19.26
N VAL A 93 -17.49 4.61 18.36
CA VAL A 93 -16.87 5.50 17.36
C VAL A 93 -16.08 6.66 17.99
N GLU A 94 -16.53 7.18 19.14
CA GLU A 94 -15.79 8.23 19.85
C GLU A 94 -14.50 7.70 20.48
N ALA A 95 -14.48 6.44 20.93
CA ALA A 95 -13.27 5.78 21.41
C ALA A 95 -12.25 5.57 20.29
N ASP A 96 -12.71 5.24 19.08
CA ASP A 96 -11.84 5.14 17.89
C ASP A 96 -11.15 6.48 17.60
N GLY A 97 -11.92 7.57 17.58
CA GLY A 97 -11.40 8.92 17.36
C GLY A 97 -10.39 9.39 18.41
N MET A 98 -10.40 8.83 19.63
CA MET A 98 -9.45 9.16 20.69
C MET A 98 -8.18 8.31 20.69
N GLN A 99 -8.23 7.11 20.09
CA GLN A 99 -7.11 6.16 20.06
C GLN A 99 -6.36 6.16 18.73
N CYS A 100 -7.02 6.56 17.65
CA CYS A 100 -6.44 6.62 16.31
C CYS A 100 -5.66 7.91 16.05
N ALA A 101 -4.61 7.79 15.24
CA ALA A 101 -3.92 8.94 14.66
C ALA A 101 -4.82 9.64 13.63
N ASP A 102 -4.51 10.90 13.36
CA ASP A 102 -5.21 11.68 12.33
C ASP A 102 -5.26 10.93 10.99
N GLY A 103 -6.47 10.87 10.40
CA GLY A 103 -6.71 10.22 9.13
C GLY A 103 -6.97 8.71 9.21
N TYR A 104 -6.90 8.10 10.38
CA TYR A 104 -7.33 6.70 10.62
C TYR A 104 -8.67 6.68 11.35
N ASN A 105 -9.51 5.70 11.02
CA ASN A 105 -10.83 5.51 11.58
C ASN A 105 -11.13 4.01 11.75
N ASN A 106 -12.29 3.71 12.36
CA ASN A 106 -12.77 2.38 12.74
C ASN A 106 -11.92 1.68 13.83
N GLU A 107 -12.46 0.58 14.34
CA GLU A 107 -11.84 -0.25 15.37
C GLU A 107 -10.45 -0.73 14.93
N GLY A 108 -9.43 -0.45 15.75
CA GLY A 108 -8.04 -0.81 15.45
C GLY A 108 -7.34 0.12 14.45
N CYS A 109 -7.97 1.24 14.08
CA CYS A 109 -7.38 2.27 13.21
C CYS A 109 -6.92 1.70 11.86
N ASP A 110 -7.74 0.85 11.27
CA ASP A 110 -7.39 0.04 10.10
C ASP A 110 -7.80 0.69 8.76
N THR A 111 -8.71 1.66 8.83
CA THR A 111 -9.36 2.30 7.69
C THR A 111 -8.94 3.76 7.62
N CYS A 112 -8.67 4.27 6.41
CA CYS A 112 -8.40 5.70 6.23
C CYS A 112 -9.72 6.48 6.17
N ASP A 113 -9.74 7.67 6.77
CA ASP A 113 -10.85 8.60 6.64
C ASP A 113 -11.03 9.06 5.18
N ALA A 114 -12.21 9.53 4.81
CA ALA A 114 -12.57 9.92 3.44
C ALA A 114 -11.68 11.04 2.85
N THR A 115 -10.99 11.80 3.71
CA THR A 115 -10.04 12.85 3.31
C THR A 115 -8.60 12.36 3.14
N HIS A 116 -8.35 11.06 3.35
CA HIS A 116 -7.05 10.42 3.32
C HIS A 116 -7.05 9.22 2.37
N TYR A 117 -5.88 8.85 1.87
CA TYR A 117 -5.69 7.62 1.09
C TYR A 117 -4.58 6.79 1.71
N ARG A 118 -4.64 5.48 1.51
CA ARG A 118 -3.62 4.56 2.02
C ARG A 118 -2.40 4.55 1.10
N LEU A 119 -1.23 4.86 1.65
CA LEU A 119 0.07 4.78 0.99
C LEU A 119 1.03 3.96 1.87
N ASN A 120 1.44 2.76 1.42
CA ASN A 120 2.33 1.86 2.16
C ASN A 120 1.90 1.62 3.61
N GLY A 121 0.61 1.33 3.79
CA GLY A 121 0.03 1.08 5.10
C GLY A 121 -0.29 2.36 5.88
N LYS A 122 0.14 3.56 5.48
CA LYS A 122 -0.20 4.79 6.19
C LYS A 122 -1.33 5.55 5.52
N CYS A 123 -2.18 6.19 6.31
CA CYS A 123 -3.15 7.16 5.80
C CYS A 123 -2.46 8.51 5.61
N GLU A 124 -2.41 8.97 4.36
CA GLU A 124 -1.84 10.26 3.96
C GLU A 124 -2.97 11.16 3.45
N VAL A 125 -2.87 12.47 3.70
CA VAL A 125 -3.91 13.45 3.33
C VAL A 125 -4.07 13.49 1.81
N CYS A 126 -5.30 13.41 1.32
CA CYS A 126 -5.60 13.59 -0.10
C CYS A 126 -5.18 14.98 -0.58
N GLY A 127 -4.31 15.01 -1.59
CA GLY A 127 -3.86 16.25 -2.21
C GLY A 127 -4.91 16.82 -3.16
N LYS A 128 -4.54 17.90 -3.88
CA LYS A 128 -5.38 18.40 -4.97
C LYS A 128 -5.55 17.31 -6.04
N ARG A 129 -6.77 17.14 -6.56
CA ARG A 129 -7.09 16.19 -7.64
C ARG A 129 -6.15 16.29 -8.85
N GLU A 130 -5.68 17.49 -9.16
CA GLU A 130 -4.72 17.75 -10.26
C GLU A 130 -3.38 17.02 -10.07
N VAL A 131 -2.92 16.88 -8.83
CA VAL A 131 -1.65 16.19 -8.51
C VAL A 131 -1.79 14.69 -8.74
N HIS A 132 -2.90 14.10 -8.30
CA HIS A 132 -3.21 12.69 -8.54
C HIS A 132 -3.39 12.38 -10.04
N ALA A 133 -4.03 13.28 -10.79
CA ALA A 133 -4.14 13.17 -12.24
C ALA A 133 -2.78 13.25 -12.94
N LEU A 134 -1.88 14.13 -12.49
CA LEU A 134 -0.51 14.21 -12.99
C LEU A 134 0.26 12.91 -12.73
N TYR A 135 0.11 12.29 -11.55
CA TYR A 135 0.72 11.00 -11.25
C TYR A 135 0.22 9.89 -12.18
N GLY A 136 -1.10 9.84 -12.41
CA GLY A 136 -1.69 8.92 -13.38
C GLY A 136 -1.15 9.14 -14.80
N LEU A 137 -0.96 10.40 -15.22
CA LEU A 137 -0.40 10.73 -16.52
C LEU A 137 1.08 10.32 -16.66
N ILE A 138 1.88 10.51 -15.61
CA ILE A 138 3.28 10.05 -15.58
C ILE A 138 3.33 8.53 -15.70
N ALA A 139 2.55 7.80 -14.89
CA ALA A 139 2.48 6.35 -14.94
C ALA A 139 2.05 5.84 -16.33
N ALA A 140 1.00 6.42 -16.92
CA ALA A 140 0.55 6.10 -18.27
C ALA A 140 1.62 6.38 -19.34
N SER A 141 2.37 7.47 -19.19
CA SER A 141 3.45 7.82 -20.12
C SER A 141 4.56 6.77 -20.10
N VAL A 142 4.95 6.28 -18.92
CA VAL A 142 6.00 5.25 -18.78
C VAL A 142 5.59 3.95 -19.48
N VAL A 143 4.34 3.50 -19.27
CA VAL A 143 3.78 2.31 -19.95
C VAL A 143 3.72 2.50 -21.46
N PHE A 144 3.24 3.66 -21.92
CA PHE A 144 3.16 3.98 -23.34
C PHE A 144 4.54 4.00 -24.00
N PHE A 145 5.53 4.66 -23.39
CA PHE A 145 6.89 4.71 -23.92
C PHE A 145 7.53 3.32 -23.95
N ALA A 146 7.35 2.49 -22.91
CA ALA A 146 7.85 1.12 -22.87
C ALA A 146 7.34 0.28 -24.06
N ALA A 147 6.06 0.43 -24.42
CA ALA A 147 5.43 -0.27 -25.53
C ALA A 147 5.75 0.31 -26.91
N ALA A 148 5.79 1.64 -27.06
CA ALA A 148 5.89 2.31 -28.35
C ALA A 148 7.33 2.42 -28.87
N ILE A 149 8.32 2.57 -27.98
CA ILE A 149 9.71 2.85 -28.36
C ILE A 149 10.31 1.82 -29.33
N PRO A 150 10.13 0.49 -29.16
CA PRO A 150 10.67 -0.50 -30.11
C PRO A 150 10.18 -0.32 -31.54
N TRP A 151 9.04 0.35 -31.73
CA TRP A 151 8.49 0.66 -33.04
C TRP A 151 9.12 1.90 -33.67
N LEU A 152 9.38 2.91 -32.85
CA LEU A 152 9.84 4.24 -33.25
C LEU A 152 11.35 4.33 -33.45
N VAL A 153 12.14 3.53 -32.74
CA VAL A 153 13.60 3.65 -32.71
C VAL A 153 14.28 2.39 -33.27
N GLU A 154 15.28 2.61 -34.14
CA GLU A 154 16.11 1.54 -34.68
C GLU A 154 17.19 1.10 -33.69
N GLU A 155 17.48 -0.19 -33.67
CA GLU A 155 18.36 -0.82 -32.67
C GLU A 155 19.82 -0.36 -32.76
N THR A 156 20.26 0.02 -33.95
CA THR A 156 21.62 0.49 -34.24
C THR A 156 21.81 1.95 -33.87
N SER A 157 20.75 2.66 -33.49
CA SER A 157 20.83 4.07 -33.16
C SER A 157 21.36 4.31 -31.74
N PHE A 158 22.07 5.41 -31.55
CA PHE A 158 22.46 5.87 -30.21
C PHE A 158 21.25 6.13 -29.31
N ALA A 159 20.12 6.54 -29.90
CA ALA A 159 18.86 6.74 -29.19
C ALA A 159 18.38 5.46 -28.48
N TYR A 160 18.55 4.28 -29.10
CA TYR A 160 18.20 3.00 -28.48
C TYR A 160 19.03 2.71 -27.21
N VAL A 161 20.32 3.08 -27.22
CA VAL A 161 21.21 2.91 -26.05
C VAL A 161 20.81 3.82 -24.90
N ILE A 162 20.42 5.06 -25.18
CA ILE A 162 19.92 5.97 -24.14
C ILE A 162 18.62 5.40 -23.55
N GLN A 163 17.71 4.93 -24.40
CA GLN A 163 16.41 4.42 -23.96
C GLN A 163 16.52 3.17 -23.09
N SER A 164 17.38 2.20 -23.45
CA SER A 164 17.58 1.02 -22.62
C SER A 164 18.12 1.38 -21.23
N ARG A 165 19.00 2.38 -21.14
CA ARG A 165 19.48 2.93 -19.86
C ARG A 165 18.36 3.62 -19.07
N MET A 166 17.46 4.34 -19.74
CA MET A 166 16.32 4.98 -19.08
C MET A 166 15.34 3.95 -18.52
N ILE A 167 15.03 2.89 -19.27
CA ILE A 167 14.18 1.78 -18.78
C ILE A 167 14.86 1.10 -17.58
N ALA A 168 16.16 0.82 -17.66
CA ALA A 168 16.91 0.25 -16.54
C ALA A 168 16.90 1.16 -15.30
N LEU A 169 16.99 2.47 -15.49
CA LEU A 169 16.87 3.44 -14.40
C LEU A 169 15.46 3.42 -13.78
N VAL A 170 14.40 3.32 -14.59
CA VAL A 170 13.03 3.19 -14.09
C VAL A 170 12.90 1.93 -13.23
N VAL A 171 13.37 0.78 -13.71
CA VAL A 171 13.35 -0.48 -12.94
C VAL A 171 14.13 -0.34 -11.64
N PHE A 172 15.33 0.24 -11.68
CA PHE A 172 16.11 0.48 -10.46
C PHE A 172 15.37 1.35 -9.44
N LEU A 173 14.71 2.43 -9.89
CA LEU A 173 13.92 3.29 -9.00
C LEU A 173 12.67 2.58 -8.45
N GLN A 174 12.08 1.66 -9.21
CA GLN A 174 11.01 0.80 -8.71
C GLN A 174 11.50 -0.12 -7.58
N GLU A 175 12.71 -0.69 -7.68
CA GLU A 175 13.32 -1.46 -6.58
C GLU A 175 13.57 -0.60 -5.34
N VAL A 176 14.07 0.63 -5.54
CA VAL A 176 14.27 1.58 -4.43
C VAL A 176 12.94 1.89 -3.75
N GLY A 177 11.87 2.05 -4.52
CA GLY A 177 10.51 2.18 -3.97
C GLY A 177 10.12 0.96 -3.13
N LEU A 178 10.48 -0.26 -3.52
CA LEU A 178 10.16 -1.48 -2.78
C LEU A 178 10.81 -1.44 -1.39
N VAL A 179 12.06 -0.98 -1.31
CA VAL A 179 12.75 -0.72 -0.04
C VAL A 179 12.09 0.42 0.74
N GLY A 180 11.61 1.46 0.05
CA GLY A 180 10.87 2.58 0.62
C GLY A 180 9.57 2.19 1.32
N ARG A 181 8.99 1.03 1.01
CA ARG A 181 7.80 0.50 1.71
C ARG A 181 8.10 0.10 3.14
N TYR A 182 9.33 -0.34 3.43
CA TYR A 182 9.75 -0.59 4.80
C TYR A 182 9.83 0.74 5.55
N ASN A 183 9.14 0.83 6.68
CA ASN A 183 9.05 2.04 7.48
C ASN A 183 10.36 2.30 8.26
N LEU A 184 11.44 2.65 7.55
CA LEU A 184 12.76 2.93 8.10
C LEU A 184 12.96 4.41 8.50
N GLY A 185 11.87 5.19 8.64
CA GLY A 185 11.95 6.62 8.94
C GLY A 185 12.19 7.52 7.72
N TRP A 186 12.00 7.01 6.50
CA TRP A 186 12.21 7.77 5.26
C TRP A 186 11.45 9.11 5.18
N ASN A 187 10.26 9.15 5.79
CA ASN A 187 9.38 10.33 5.78
C ASN A 187 9.84 11.45 6.73
N ASP A 188 10.79 11.18 7.63
CA ASP A 188 11.29 12.18 8.59
C ASP A 188 12.11 13.27 7.86
N HIS A 189 12.58 12.97 6.64
CA HIS A 189 13.24 13.93 5.76
C HIS A 189 12.39 14.24 4.51
N LYS A 190 12.04 15.52 4.34
CA LYS A 190 11.17 15.99 3.25
C LYS A 190 11.70 15.68 1.84
N SER A 191 13.02 15.76 1.64
CA SER A 191 13.66 15.45 0.35
C SER A 191 13.56 13.96 0.01
N LEU A 192 13.68 13.11 1.01
CA LEU A 192 13.66 11.66 0.84
C LEU A 192 12.22 11.16 0.68
N SER A 193 11.26 11.77 1.37
CA SER A 193 9.83 11.57 1.12
C SER A 193 9.45 11.88 -0.34
N MET A 194 9.93 13.01 -0.90
CA MET A 194 9.67 13.35 -2.30
C MET A 194 10.30 12.35 -3.28
N LEU A 195 11.53 11.90 -3.02
CA LEU A 195 12.17 10.86 -3.82
C LEU A 195 11.39 9.54 -3.77
N MET A 196 10.93 9.13 -2.59
CA MET A 196 10.15 7.92 -2.41
C MET A 196 8.80 8.01 -3.10
N GLN A 197 8.10 9.14 -3.01
CA GLN A 197 6.88 9.40 -3.79
C GLN A 197 7.13 9.23 -5.28
N PHE A 198 8.23 9.78 -5.82
CA PHE A 198 8.59 9.58 -7.22
C PHE A 198 8.84 8.11 -7.57
N CYS A 199 9.58 7.38 -6.74
CA CYS A 199 9.79 5.94 -6.90
C CYS A 199 8.47 5.16 -6.90
N PHE A 200 7.53 5.48 -5.99
CA PHE A 200 6.23 4.82 -5.93
C PHE A 200 5.35 5.10 -7.16
N ILE A 201 5.41 6.31 -7.75
CA ILE A 201 4.73 6.61 -9.03
C ILE A 201 5.26 5.68 -10.12
N LEU A 202 6.58 5.52 -10.19
CA LEU A 202 7.21 4.65 -11.20
C LEU A 202 6.85 3.18 -11.02
N GLN A 203 6.54 2.73 -9.80
CA GLN A 203 6.03 1.38 -9.55
C GLN A 203 4.62 1.13 -10.11
N LEU A 204 3.97 2.14 -10.68
CA LEU A 204 2.58 2.08 -11.13
C LEU A 204 1.65 1.62 -10.00
N ASN A 205 1.99 1.93 -8.74
CA ASN A 205 1.20 1.54 -7.59
C ASN A 205 -0.11 2.37 -7.59
N PRO A 206 -1.30 1.75 -7.71
CA PRO A 206 -2.57 2.47 -7.74
C PRO A 206 -2.85 3.24 -6.44
N GLU A 207 -2.24 2.84 -5.32
CA GLU A 207 -2.31 3.60 -4.05
C GLU A 207 -1.77 5.03 -4.22
N VAL A 208 -0.70 5.20 -5.00
CA VAL A 208 -0.05 6.51 -5.23
C VAL A 208 -0.90 7.40 -6.14
N ILE A 209 -1.65 6.77 -7.05
CA ILE A 209 -2.60 7.48 -7.91
C ILE A 209 -3.73 8.07 -7.05
N GLY A 210 -3.94 7.56 -5.82
CA GLY A 210 -4.93 8.10 -4.88
C GLY A 210 -6.35 7.90 -5.42
N LEU A 211 -6.63 6.73 -5.99
CA LEU A 211 -7.97 6.40 -6.50
C LEU A 211 -9.03 6.50 -5.38
N GLU A 212 -8.65 6.18 -4.14
CA GLU A 212 -9.46 6.35 -2.92
C GLU A 212 -9.89 7.82 -2.70
N CYS A 213 -9.11 8.80 -3.18
CA CYS A 213 -9.49 10.22 -3.12
C CYS A 213 -10.50 10.63 -4.20
N ILE A 214 -10.76 9.77 -5.21
CA ILE A 214 -11.63 10.08 -6.36
C ILE A 214 -12.91 9.26 -6.31
N THR A 215 -12.83 8.02 -5.84
CA THR A 215 -13.94 7.05 -5.77
C THR A 215 -13.85 6.25 -4.49
N GLU A 216 -14.98 5.86 -3.91
CA GLU A 216 -14.99 4.80 -2.88
C GLU A 216 -14.40 3.53 -3.51
N TYR A 217 -13.23 3.12 -3.00
CA TYR A 217 -12.48 2.03 -3.56
C TYR A 217 -12.21 1.01 -2.46
N SER A 218 -13.03 -0.04 -2.42
CA SER A 218 -12.97 -1.01 -1.34
C SER A 218 -11.70 -1.87 -1.42
N PHE A 219 -11.26 -2.40 -0.28
CA PHE A 219 -10.09 -3.28 -0.20
C PHE A 219 -10.19 -4.46 -1.18
N VAL A 220 -11.38 -5.05 -1.33
CA VAL A 220 -11.61 -6.22 -2.19
C VAL A 220 -11.50 -5.85 -3.66
N GLU A 221 -12.11 -4.74 -4.10
CA GLU A 221 -11.99 -4.25 -5.48
C GLU A 221 -10.56 -3.85 -5.83
N ARG A 222 -9.83 -3.29 -4.85
CA ARG A 222 -8.41 -2.98 -4.97
C ARG A 222 -7.57 -4.22 -5.18
N TRP A 223 -7.76 -5.24 -4.34
CA TRP A 223 -7.06 -6.52 -4.49
C TRP A 223 -7.37 -7.18 -5.83
N GLN A 224 -8.66 -7.23 -6.22
CA GLN A 224 -9.08 -7.84 -7.46
C GLN A 224 -8.50 -7.13 -8.69
N SER A 225 -8.47 -5.79 -8.71
CA SER A 225 -7.89 -5.04 -9.83
C SER A 225 -6.38 -5.23 -9.93
N LEU A 226 -5.69 -5.22 -8.78
CA LEU A 226 -4.25 -5.42 -8.66
C LEU A 226 -3.84 -6.80 -9.16
N MET A 227 -4.63 -7.84 -8.89
CA MET A 227 -4.39 -9.19 -9.39
C MET A 227 -4.81 -9.37 -10.86
N ALA A 228 -5.90 -8.74 -11.29
CA ALA A 228 -6.43 -8.88 -12.64
C ALA A 228 -5.57 -8.15 -13.69
N MET A 229 -5.02 -6.98 -13.36
CA MET A 229 -4.31 -6.13 -14.32
C MET A 229 -3.07 -6.82 -14.94
N PRO A 230 -2.19 -7.49 -14.17
CA PRO A 230 -1.07 -8.27 -14.72
C PRO A 230 -1.54 -9.46 -15.56
N ALA A 231 -2.55 -10.19 -15.07
CA ALA A 231 -3.06 -11.38 -15.73
C ALA A 231 -3.72 -11.05 -17.08
N LEU A 232 -4.54 -9.99 -17.12
CA LEU A 232 -5.14 -9.47 -18.34
C LEU A 232 -4.07 -8.95 -19.29
N GLY A 233 -3.08 -8.20 -18.79
CA GLY A 233 -1.98 -7.67 -19.59
C GLY A 233 -1.14 -8.78 -20.26
N LEU A 234 -0.68 -9.76 -19.48
CA LEU A 234 0.07 -10.91 -19.99
C LEU A 234 -0.78 -11.77 -20.94
N GLY A 235 -2.05 -11.99 -20.62
CA GLY A 235 -3.00 -12.72 -21.47
C GLY A 235 -3.21 -12.04 -22.82
N LEU A 236 -3.40 -10.72 -22.84
CA LEU A 236 -3.53 -9.92 -24.07
C LEU A 236 -2.24 -9.95 -24.90
N LEU A 237 -1.08 -9.81 -24.27
CA LEU A 237 0.21 -9.86 -24.97
C LEU A 237 0.46 -11.25 -25.57
N PHE A 238 0.15 -12.32 -24.83
CA PHE A 238 0.23 -13.68 -25.34
C PHE A 238 -0.74 -13.90 -26.51
N ALA A 239 -1.99 -13.46 -26.39
CA ALA A 239 -2.98 -13.58 -27.46
C ALA A 239 -2.54 -12.84 -28.73
N CYS A 240 -2.02 -11.61 -28.60
CA CYS A 240 -1.46 -10.83 -29.71
C CYS A 240 -0.26 -11.55 -30.36
N ALA A 241 0.63 -12.12 -29.55
CA ALA A 241 1.77 -12.87 -30.04
C ALA A 241 1.37 -14.13 -30.81
N GLN A 242 0.38 -14.89 -30.30
CA GLN A 242 -0.16 -16.06 -30.98
C GLN A 242 -0.89 -15.69 -32.26
N LEU A 243 -1.70 -14.62 -32.24
CA LEU A 243 -2.40 -14.13 -33.43
C LEU A 243 -1.40 -13.72 -34.52
N TYR A 244 -0.32 -13.01 -34.14
CA TYR A 244 0.74 -12.67 -35.08
C TYR A 244 1.43 -13.91 -35.64
N ALA A 245 1.81 -14.87 -34.79
CA ALA A 245 2.46 -16.10 -35.22
C ALA A 245 1.56 -16.92 -36.18
N TYR A 246 0.26 -16.96 -35.91
CA TYR A 246 -0.72 -17.63 -36.75
C TYR A 246 -0.90 -16.93 -38.10
N VAL A 247 -1.22 -15.63 -38.10
CA VAL A 247 -1.48 -14.88 -39.34
C VAL A 247 -0.20 -14.75 -40.17
N PHE A 248 0.92 -14.41 -39.56
CA PHE A 248 2.18 -14.21 -40.28
C PHE A 248 2.82 -15.54 -40.69
N GLY A 249 2.92 -16.50 -39.76
CA GLY A 249 3.57 -17.79 -39.99
C GLY A 249 2.79 -18.70 -40.94
N LYS A 250 1.48 -18.85 -40.75
CA LYS A 250 0.67 -19.78 -41.55
C LYS A 250 0.15 -19.19 -42.86
N PHE A 251 -0.23 -17.92 -42.90
CA PHE A 251 -0.81 -17.31 -44.11
C PHE A 251 0.23 -16.59 -44.96
N TYR A 252 1.00 -15.67 -44.39
CA TYR A 252 1.90 -14.81 -45.17
C TYR A 252 3.13 -15.52 -45.72
N ILE A 253 3.87 -16.27 -44.88
CA ILE A 253 5.08 -16.99 -45.33
C ILE A 253 4.71 -18.06 -46.37
N LYS A 254 3.56 -18.70 -46.20
CA LYS A 254 3.09 -19.78 -47.08
C LYS A 254 2.56 -19.28 -48.43
N MET A 255 1.98 -18.08 -48.49
CA MET A 255 1.48 -17.48 -49.75
C MET A 255 2.53 -16.62 -50.48
N LYS A 256 3.45 -15.95 -49.78
CA LYS A 256 4.45 -15.05 -50.38
C LYS A 256 5.82 -15.27 -49.73
N SER A 257 6.57 -16.24 -50.25
CA SER A 257 7.89 -16.64 -49.73
C SER A 257 9.05 -15.73 -50.18
N HIS A 258 8.77 -14.52 -50.66
CA HIS A 258 9.83 -13.58 -51.02
C HIS A 258 10.64 -13.19 -49.78
N VAL A 259 11.97 -13.22 -49.91
CA VAL A 259 12.93 -12.99 -48.82
C VAL A 259 12.69 -11.66 -48.10
N GLU A 260 12.29 -10.61 -48.83
CA GLU A 260 11.98 -9.30 -48.25
C GLU A 260 10.77 -9.33 -47.31
N VAL A 261 9.70 -10.03 -47.68
CA VAL A 261 8.48 -10.14 -46.87
C VAL A 261 8.79 -10.87 -45.56
N VAL A 262 9.59 -11.95 -45.64
CA VAL A 262 10.03 -12.71 -44.46
C VAL A 262 10.89 -11.85 -43.54
N ARG A 263 11.86 -11.09 -44.08
CA ARG A 263 12.72 -10.18 -43.29
C ARG A 263 11.92 -9.08 -42.60
N VAL A 264 10.96 -8.45 -43.29
CA VAL A 264 10.11 -7.40 -42.70
C VAL A 264 9.27 -7.97 -41.55
N GLY A 265 8.72 -9.17 -41.72
CA GLY A 265 7.98 -9.85 -40.66
C GLY A 265 8.84 -10.27 -39.48
N GLN A 266 10.05 -10.76 -39.71
CA GLN A 266 10.98 -11.06 -38.62
C GLN A 266 11.34 -9.81 -37.82
N ARG A 267 11.59 -8.67 -38.48
CA ARG A 267 11.83 -7.39 -37.78
C ARG A 267 10.62 -6.96 -36.94
N ARG A 268 9.41 -7.04 -37.50
CA ARG A 268 8.17 -6.71 -36.76
C ARG A 268 7.95 -7.62 -35.56
N TRP A 269 8.23 -8.92 -35.70
CA TRP A 269 8.17 -9.88 -34.59
C TRP A 269 9.12 -9.50 -33.46
N VAL A 270 10.38 -9.18 -33.79
CA VAL A 270 11.38 -8.76 -32.80
C VAL A 270 10.93 -7.47 -32.08
N LYS A 271 10.41 -6.47 -32.82
CA LYS A 271 9.89 -5.23 -32.23
C LYS A 271 8.72 -5.48 -31.27
N MET A 272 7.80 -6.37 -31.64
CA MET A 272 6.68 -6.76 -30.80
C MET A 272 7.16 -7.47 -29.52
N LEU A 273 8.06 -8.45 -29.66
CA LEU A 273 8.60 -9.20 -28.52
C LEU A 273 9.35 -8.29 -27.54
N ARG A 274 10.06 -7.28 -28.05
CA ARG A 274 10.71 -6.25 -27.20
C ARG A 274 9.71 -5.35 -26.48
N SER A 275 8.62 -4.98 -27.15
CA SER A 275 7.54 -4.20 -26.51
C SER A 275 6.95 -4.97 -25.34
N ILE A 276 6.73 -6.28 -25.54
CA ILE A 276 6.26 -7.20 -24.48
C ILE A 276 7.28 -7.27 -23.34
N LEU A 277 8.56 -7.49 -23.64
CA LEU A 277 9.61 -7.57 -22.60
C LEU A 277 9.76 -6.27 -21.80
N ASN A 278 9.74 -5.11 -22.47
CA ASN A 278 9.80 -3.81 -21.81
C ASN A 278 8.58 -3.59 -20.90
N LEU A 279 7.39 -3.95 -21.38
CA LEU A 279 6.17 -3.88 -20.57
C LEU A 279 6.25 -4.79 -19.36
N ILE A 280 6.71 -6.03 -19.52
CA ILE A 280 6.92 -6.97 -18.40
C ILE A 280 7.90 -6.34 -17.40
N GLN A 281 9.04 -5.82 -17.84
CA GLN A 281 10.03 -5.20 -16.94
C GLN A 281 9.46 -4.02 -16.15
N VAL A 282 8.72 -3.13 -16.80
CA VAL A 282 8.17 -1.93 -16.15
C VAL A 282 6.97 -2.26 -15.25
N THR A 283 6.20 -3.31 -15.57
CA THR A 283 5.01 -3.70 -14.79
C THR A 283 5.32 -4.74 -13.71
N TYR A 284 6.47 -5.40 -13.76
CA TYR A 284 6.81 -6.53 -12.88
C TYR A 284 6.71 -6.14 -11.39
N VAL A 285 7.27 -4.99 -11.00
CA VAL A 285 7.22 -4.52 -9.62
C VAL A 285 5.78 -4.26 -9.19
N SER A 286 4.93 -3.73 -10.08
CA SER A 286 3.50 -3.55 -9.82
C SER A 286 2.80 -4.88 -9.52
N VAL A 287 3.17 -5.96 -10.24
CA VAL A 287 2.65 -7.32 -10.00
C VAL A 287 3.11 -7.85 -8.64
N VAL A 288 4.41 -7.70 -8.33
CA VAL A 288 4.95 -8.16 -7.04
C VAL A 288 4.29 -7.42 -5.88
N ILE A 289 4.09 -6.12 -6.03
CA ILE A 289 3.39 -5.26 -5.07
C ILE A 289 1.92 -5.68 -4.91
N ALA A 290 1.22 -6.03 -5.99
CA ALA A 290 -0.14 -6.52 -5.94
C ALA A 290 -0.28 -7.81 -5.11
N THR A 291 0.77 -8.62 -5.07
CA THR A 291 0.79 -9.94 -4.41
C THR A 291 1.30 -9.94 -2.97
N LEU A 292 1.86 -8.82 -2.49
CA LEU A 292 2.40 -8.64 -1.14
C LEU A 292 1.44 -7.82 -0.28
#